data_AF-A0A5I4KGP2-F1
#
_entry.id   AF-A0A5I4KGP2-F1
#
_cell.length_a   1.000
_cell.length_b   1.000
_cell.length_c   1.000
_cell.angle_alpha   90.00
_cell.angle_beta   90.00
_cell.angle_gamma   90.00
#
_symmetry.space_group_name_H-M   'P 1'
#
loop_
_entity.id
_entity.type
_entity.pdbx_description
1 polymer ?
#
loop_
_entity_poly.entity_id
_entity_poly.type
_entity_poly.pdbx_seq_one_letter_code
_entity_poly.pdbx_strand_id
1 'polypeptide(L)'
;MEKYELPLVFFTVLSQMSVGMALVLTWRTLRGEVEGQRFYWLATGLVLALASIAAILHLAHPDRAYDALINLRHAWLSREILGATLFGAAVGVTFLAKGHKAMALIASVFGVLLVAVQGMTYAAPAMVAIANGFTMLLFFITVWVMGCAAIPLLKLRPAVPALRQGIVVCIAVLIAAPLVWLSGGTVMQMTARSWLASPFYLASLVCLALAFVASRHGDSRPKLLFVLLFVGVFLSRLVFFGDTVSTIVNIGHLY
;
A
#
# COMPACT_ATOMS: atom_id res chain seq x y z
N MET A 1 -2.55 -14.89 18.00
CA MET A 1 -2.66 -13.99 16.84
C MET A 1 -1.24 -13.65 16.42
N GLU A 2 -0.88 -13.83 15.15
CA GLU A 2 0.45 -13.44 14.67
C GLU A 2 0.62 -11.93 14.85
N LYS A 3 1.63 -11.51 15.62
CA LYS A 3 1.81 -10.10 16.00
C LYS A 3 1.80 -9.14 14.81
N TYR A 4 2.31 -9.57 13.64
CA TYR A 4 2.58 -8.69 12.51
C TYR A 4 1.61 -8.83 11.33
N GLU A 5 0.61 -9.73 11.42
CA GLU A 5 -0.39 -9.95 10.37
C GLU A 5 0.22 -9.98 8.95
N LEU A 6 1.25 -10.82 8.76
CA LEU A 6 2.06 -10.86 7.54
C LEU A 6 1.24 -10.93 6.23
N PRO A 7 0.15 -11.72 6.16
CA PRO A 7 -0.71 -11.75 4.99
C PRO A 7 -1.29 -10.37 4.61
N LEU A 8 -1.72 -9.58 5.60
CA LEU A 8 -2.26 -8.23 5.40
C LEU A 8 -1.19 -7.23 4.97
N VAL A 9 0.03 -7.39 5.48
CA VAL A 9 1.20 -6.59 5.05
C VAL A 9 1.48 -6.84 3.56
N PHE A 10 1.57 -8.10 3.15
CA PHE A 10 1.77 -8.44 1.74
C PHE A 10 0.63 -7.97 0.86
N PHE A 11 -0.62 -8.22 1.28
CA PHE A 11 -1.80 -7.82 0.53
C PHE A 11 -1.82 -6.31 0.30
N THR A 12 -1.69 -5.51 1.36
CA THR A 12 -1.74 -4.05 1.26
C THR A 12 -0.60 -3.48 0.43
N VAL A 13 0.66 -3.89 0.67
CA VAL A 13 1.81 -3.35 -0.09
C VAL A 13 1.73 -3.73 -1.57
N LEU A 14 1.41 -4.98 -1.90
CA LEU A 14 1.34 -5.44 -3.29
C LEU A 14 0.12 -4.88 -4.04
N SER A 15 -1.05 -4.82 -3.41
CA SER A 15 -2.23 -4.23 -4.05
C SER A 15 -2.03 -2.73 -4.30
N GLN A 16 -1.46 -1.99 -3.33
CA GLN A 16 -1.11 -0.57 -3.49
C GLN A 16 -0.04 -0.35 -4.57
N MET A 17 0.96 -1.23 -4.65
CA MET A 17 1.93 -1.21 -5.75
C MET A 17 1.27 -1.43 -7.11
N SER A 18 0.35 -2.38 -7.23
CA SER A 18 -0.42 -2.62 -8.45
C SER A 18 -1.26 -1.40 -8.84
N VAL A 19 -1.95 -0.77 -7.89
CA VAL A 19 -2.68 0.49 -8.12
C VAL A 19 -1.74 1.61 -8.58
N GLY A 20 -0.57 1.74 -7.95
CA GLY A 20 0.43 2.72 -8.33
C GLY A 20 0.97 2.51 -9.75
N MET A 21 1.23 1.26 -10.13
CA MET A 21 1.58 0.88 -11.49
C MET A 21 0.46 1.27 -12.47
N ALA A 22 -0.80 0.93 -12.17
CA ALA A 22 -1.95 1.27 -13.00
C ALA A 22 -2.06 2.79 -13.23
N LEU A 23 -1.90 3.61 -12.19
CA LEU A 23 -1.94 5.07 -12.31
C LEU A 23 -0.84 5.63 -13.22
N VAL A 24 0.40 5.18 -13.05
CA VAL A 24 1.51 5.63 -13.90
C VAL A 24 1.35 5.15 -15.33
N LEU A 25 0.86 3.92 -15.54
CA LEU A 25 0.59 3.39 -16.87
C LEU A 25 -0.53 4.17 -17.56
N THR A 26 -1.64 4.43 -16.88
CA THR A 26 -2.73 5.26 -17.41
C THR A 26 -2.25 6.64 -17.82
N TRP A 27 -1.46 7.31 -16.98
CA TRP A 27 -0.88 8.61 -17.30
C TRP A 27 -0.07 8.57 -18.61
N ARG A 28 0.72 7.51 -18.82
CA ARG A 28 1.49 7.30 -20.05
C ARG A 28 0.63 6.92 -21.24
N THR A 29 -0.41 6.12 -21.04
CA THR A 29 -1.37 5.76 -22.09
C THR A 29 -2.11 7.00 -22.58
N LEU A 30 -2.51 7.91 -21.68
CA LEU A 30 -3.15 9.17 -22.04
C LEU A 30 -2.25 10.05 -22.92
N ARG A 31 -0.93 10.00 -22.70
CA ARG A 31 0.11 10.63 -23.54
C ARG A 31 0.46 9.88 -24.82
N GLY A 32 -0.14 8.70 -25.04
CA GLY A 32 0.13 7.85 -26.21
C GLY A 32 1.46 7.09 -26.15
N GLU A 33 2.14 7.05 -25.00
CA GLU A 33 3.47 6.44 -24.88
C GLU A 33 3.43 4.89 -24.85
N VAL A 34 2.37 4.31 -24.30
CA VAL A 34 2.27 2.87 -24.00
C VAL A 34 0.94 2.23 -24.43
N GLU A 35 0.14 2.95 -25.22
CA GLU A 35 -1.12 2.41 -25.76
C GLU A 35 -0.84 1.20 -26.67
N GLY A 36 -1.72 0.19 -26.63
CA GLY A 36 -1.54 -1.06 -27.38
C GLY A 36 -0.70 -2.13 -26.66
N GLN A 37 -0.06 -1.80 -25.53
CA GLN A 37 0.88 -2.70 -24.86
C GLN A 37 0.22 -3.48 -23.70
N ARG A 38 -0.29 -4.68 -24.01
CA ARG A 38 -0.94 -5.57 -23.02
C ARG A 38 -0.01 -6.04 -21.90
N PHE A 39 1.30 -6.15 -22.15
CA PHE A 39 2.26 -6.70 -21.20
C PHE A 39 2.29 -5.95 -19.86
N TYR A 40 2.18 -4.61 -19.88
CA TYR A 40 2.21 -3.84 -18.65
C TYR A 40 0.99 -4.10 -17.76
N TRP A 41 -0.18 -4.26 -18.36
CA TRP A 41 -1.41 -4.59 -17.63
C TRP A 41 -1.42 -6.03 -17.13
N LEU A 42 -0.78 -6.96 -17.84
CA LEU A 42 -0.54 -8.31 -17.34
C LEU A 42 0.35 -8.27 -16.10
N ALA A 43 1.47 -7.54 -16.13
CA ALA A 43 2.36 -7.41 -14.98
C ALA A 43 1.65 -6.79 -13.77
N THR A 44 0.89 -5.71 -13.98
CA THR A 44 0.05 -5.09 -12.94
C THR A 44 -0.96 -6.07 -12.35
N GLY A 45 -1.62 -6.87 -13.20
CA GLY A 45 -2.57 -7.90 -12.78
C GLY A 45 -1.91 -9.05 -12.01
N LEU A 46 -0.71 -9.49 -12.40
CA LEU A 46 0.03 -10.52 -11.67
C LEU A 46 0.45 -10.06 -10.28
N VAL A 47 0.88 -8.80 -10.14
CA VAL A 47 1.16 -8.22 -8.81
C VAL A 47 -0.09 -8.23 -7.93
N LEU A 48 -1.25 -7.85 -8.49
CA LEU A 48 -2.51 -7.88 -7.76
C LEU A 48 -2.92 -9.32 -7.40
N ALA A 49 -2.74 -10.28 -8.30
CA ALA A 49 -3.04 -11.69 -8.04
C ALA A 49 -2.20 -12.24 -6.88
N LEU A 50 -0.90 -11.91 -6.84
CA LEU A 50 -0.03 -12.26 -5.71
C LEU A 50 -0.52 -11.61 -4.40
N ALA A 51 -0.97 -10.35 -4.45
CA ALA A 51 -1.59 -9.69 -3.30
C ALA A 51 -2.84 -10.42 -2.82
N SER A 52 -3.72 -10.81 -3.74
CA SER A 52 -4.98 -11.52 -3.44
C SER A 52 -4.74 -12.92 -2.88
N ILE A 53 -3.70 -13.63 -3.32
CA ILE A 53 -3.30 -14.92 -2.72
C ILE A 53 -2.94 -14.72 -1.25
N ALA A 54 -2.16 -13.69 -0.91
CA ALA A 54 -1.85 -13.37 0.47
C ALA A 54 -3.12 -13.07 1.29
N ALA A 55 -4.09 -12.34 0.73
CA ALA A 55 -5.37 -12.09 1.40
C ALA A 55 -6.18 -13.38 1.66
N ILE A 56 -6.22 -14.32 0.72
CA ILE A 56 -6.95 -15.59 0.87
C ILE A 56 -6.31 -16.47 1.94
N LEU A 57 -4.97 -16.52 2.02
CA LEU A 57 -4.25 -17.27 3.04
C LEU A 57 -4.52 -16.78 4.47
N HIS A 58 -5.06 -15.57 4.62
CA HIS A 58 -5.48 -15.00 5.91
C HIS A 58 -6.92 -15.36 6.29
N LEU A 59 -7.75 -15.82 5.35
CA LEU A 59 -9.14 -16.15 5.62
C LEU A 59 -9.23 -17.44 6.44
N ALA A 60 -9.98 -17.40 7.54
CA ALA A 60 -10.25 -18.58 8.35
C ALA A 60 -10.99 -19.69 7.57
N HIS A 61 -11.80 -19.32 6.57
CA HIS A 61 -12.58 -20.22 5.72
C HIS A 61 -12.50 -19.78 4.25
N PRO A 62 -11.44 -20.14 3.51
CA PRO A 62 -11.23 -19.69 2.13
C PRO A 62 -12.30 -20.23 1.16
N ASP A 63 -12.91 -21.37 1.47
CA ASP A 63 -14.03 -21.99 0.74
C ASP A 63 -15.31 -21.13 0.78
N ARG A 64 -15.45 -20.28 1.80
CA ARG A 64 -16.60 -19.38 2.02
C ARG A 64 -16.26 -17.91 1.81
N ALA A 65 -15.22 -17.60 1.03
CA ALA A 65 -14.84 -16.22 0.75
C ALA A 65 -15.99 -15.38 0.14
N TYR A 66 -16.96 -16.01 -0.52
CA TYR A 66 -18.15 -15.35 -1.04
C TYR A 66 -19.08 -14.82 0.06
N ASP A 67 -19.12 -15.45 1.25
CA ASP A 67 -19.93 -14.98 2.39
C ASP A 67 -19.44 -13.60 2.86
N ALA A 68 -18.17 -13.27 2.64
CA ALA A 68 -17.60 -11.98 2.97
C ALA A 68 -18.21 -10.82 2.15
N LEU A 69 -18.94 -11.11 1.05
CA LEU A 69 -19.66 -10.11 0.24
C LEU A 69 -21.09 -9.83 0.74
N ILE A 70 -21.59 -10.57 1.74
CA ILE A 70 -22.98 -10.42 2.20
C ILE A 70 -23.19 -9.11 2.97
N ASN A 71 -22.15 -8.60 3.64
CA ASN A 71 -22.26 -7.45 4.55
C ASN A 71 -21.64 -6.14 4.03
N LEU A 72 -21.78 -5.85 2.72
CA LEU A 72 -21.24 -4.65 2.06
C LEU A 72 -21.70 -3.34 2.70
N ARG A 73 -22.89 -3.33 3.31
CA ARG A 73 -23.46 -2.12 3.91
C ARG A 73 -22.75 -1.73 5.21
N HIS A 74 -22.30 -2.69 6.01
CA HIS A 74 -21.77 -2.42 7.36
C HIS A 74 -20.28 -2.70 7.52
N ALA A 75 -19.69 -3.61 6.72
CA ALA A 75 -18.31 -4.02 6.88
C ALA A 75 -17.39 -3.41 5.82
N TRP A 76 -16.40 -2.62 6.24
CA TRP A 76 -15.35 -2.12 5.34
C TRP A 76 -14.53 -3.24 4.70
N LEU A 77 -14.30 -4.34 5.42
CA LEU A 77 -13.65 -5.55 4.89
C LEU A 77 -14.39 -6.12 3.67
N SER A 78 -15.73 -6.16 3.71
CA SER A 78 -16.55 -6.62 2.58
C SER A 78 -16.36 -5.72 1.35
N ARG A 79 -16.32 -4.40 1.58
CA ARG A 79 -16.06 -3.41 0.52
C ARG A 79 -14.66 -3.54 -0.04
N GLU A 80 -13.67 -3.93 0.76
CA GLU A 80 -12.28 -4.12 0.32
C GLU A 80 -12.18 -5.31 -0.65
N ILE A 81 -12.83 -6.42 -0.32
CA ILE A 81 -12.91 -7.60 -1.20
C ILE A 81 -13.59 -7.25 -2.53
N LEU A 82 -14.71 -6.53 -2.46
CA LEU A 82 -15.38 -6.02 -3.66
C LEU A 82 -14.46 -5.07 -4.47
N GLY A 83 -13.80 -4.13 -3.81
CA GLY A 83 -12.88 -3.19 -4.43
C GLY A 83 -11.71 -3.88 -5.13
N ALA A 84 -11.11 -4.89 -4.49
CA ALA A 84 -10.01 -5.67 -5.05
C ALA A 84 -10.47 -6.48 -6.27
N THR A 85 -11.68 -7.05 -6.20
CA THR A 85 -12.29 -7.80 -7.30
C THR A 85 -12.61 -6.89 -8.49
N LEU A 86 -13.22 -5.73 -8.26
CA LEU A 86 -13.55 -4.75 -9.31
C LEU A 86 -12.29 -4.16 -9.94
N PHE A 87 -11.28 -3.84 -9.14
CA PHE A 87 -9.98 -3.38 -9.65
C PHE A 87 -9.31 -4.48 -10.51
N GLY A 88 -9.28 -5.72 -10.03
CA GLY A 88 -8.73 -6.85 -10.80
C GLY A 88 -9.47 -7.11 -12.10
N ALA A 89 -10.79 -7.05 -12.09
CA ALA A 89 -11.61 -7.16 -13.30
C ALA A 89 -11.31 -6.02 -14.28
N ALA A 90 -11.20 -4.78 -13.81
CA ALA A 90 -10.89 -3.63 -14.64
C ALA A 90 -9.47 -3.72 -15.25
N VAL A 91 -8.48 -4.22 -14.49
CA VAL A 91 -7.13 -4.52 -15.01
C VAL A 91 -7.19 -5.61 -16.08
N GLY A 92 -7.97 -6.68 -15.87
CA GLY A 92 -8.18 -7.74 -16.85
C GLY A 92 -8.83 -7.25 -18.15
N VAL A 93 -9.89 -6.43 -18.05
CA VAL A 93 -10.52 -5.79 -19.21
C VAL A 93 -9.53 -4.87 -19.92
N THR A 94 -8.73 -4.10 -19.18
CA THR A 94 -7.72 -3.21 -19.76
C THR A 94 -6.64 -4.02 -20.50
N PHE A 95 -6.23 -5.16 -19.95
CA PHE A 95 -5.32 -6.09 -20.62
C PHE A 95 -5.92 -6.59 -21.95
N LEU A 96 -7.18 -7.04 -21.96
CA LEU A 96 -7.88 -7.51 -23.17
C LEU A 96 -8.06 -6.38 -24.20
N ALA A 97 -8.35 -5.17 -23.74
CA ALA A 97 -8.43 -3.95 -24.54
C ALA A 97 -7.06 -3.38 -24.94
N LYS A 98 -5.97 -4.14 -24.77
CA LYS A 98 -4.59 -3.76 -25.13
C LYS A 98 -4.15 -2.41 -24.52
N GLY A 99 -4.61 -2.11 -23.31
CA GLY A 99 -4.26 -0.86 -22.63
C GLY A 99 -4.97 0.37 -23.17
N HIS A 100 -6.18 0.22 -23.75
CA HIS A 100 -6.97 1.35 -24.23
C HIS A 100 -7.22 2.42 -23.14
N LYS A 101 -7.17 3.70 -23.51
CA LYS A 101 -7.22 4.86 -22.60
C LYS A 101 -8.42 4.84 -21.64
N ALA A 102 -9.62 4.57 -22.16
CA ALA A 102 -10.84 4.55 -21.35
C ALA A 102 -10.78 3.44 -20.29
N MET A 103 -10.33 2.24 -20.67
CA MET A 103 -10.24 1.11 -19.75
C MET A 103 -9.14 1.32 -18.69
N ALA A 104 -7.99 1.88 -19.10
CA ALA A 104 -6.92 2.26 -18.19
C ALA A 104 -7.40 3.27 -17.12
N LEU A 105 -8.20 4.26 -17.53
CA LEU A 105 -8.80 5.23 -16.61
C LEU A 105 -9.77 4.56 -15.64
N ILE A 106 -10.66 3.69 -16.14
CA ILE A 106 -11.60 2.93 -15.29
C ILE A 106 -10.85 2.07 -14.27
N ALA A 107 -9.80 1.34 -14.70
CA ALA A 107 -8.97 0.55 -13.80
C ALA A 107 -8.30 1.42 -12.73
N SER A 108 -7.83 2.60 -13.10
CA SER A 108 -7.22 3.54 -12.16
C SER A 108 -8.20 4.08 -11.13
N VAL A 109 -9.43 4.40 -11.54
CA VAL A 109 -10.50 4.83 -10.63
C VAL A 109 -10.83 3.73 -9.63
N PHE A 110 -11.03 2.48 -10.09
CA PHE A 110 -11.26 1.37 -9.17
C PHE A 110 -10.08 1.10 -8.24
N GLY A 111 -8.85 1.27 -8.72
CA GLY A 111 -7.66 1.16 -7.88
C GLY A 111 -7.61 2.21 -6.76
N VAL A 112 -7.93 3.48 -7.07
CA VAL A 112 -8.03 4.56 -6.07
C VAL A 112 -9.15 4.27 -5.06
N LEU A 113 -10.31 3.81 -5.54
CA LEU A 113 -11.42 3.42 -4.66
C LEU A 113 -11.05 2.26 -3.74
N LEU A 114 -10.34 1.25 -4.25
CA LEU A 114 -9.81 0.15 -3.43
C LEU A 114 -8.95 0.71 -2.30
N VAL A 115 -7.95 1.54 -2.61
CA VAL A 115 -7.03 2.11 -1.60
C VAL A 115 -7.79 2.97 -0.59
N ALA A 116 -8.80 3.73 -1.04
CA ALA A 116 -9.66 4.49 -0.15
C ALA A 116 -10.44 3.59 0.82
N VAL A 117 -10.99 2.49 0.33
CA VAL A 117 -11.66 1.49 1.17
C VAL A 117 -10.67 0.86 2.15
N GLN A 118 -9.46 0.49 1.70
CA GLN A 118 -8.42 -0.04 2.59
C GLN A 118 -8.10 0.95 3.72
N GLY A 119 -7.96 2.24 3.39
CA GLY A 119 -7.71 3.29 4.37
C GLY A 119 -8.77 3.33 5.47
N MET A 120 -10.03 3.07 5.13
CA MET A 120 -11.14 2.97 6.08
C MET A 120 -11.18 1.63 6.83
N THR A 121 -10.84 0.52 6.17
CA THR A 121 -10.78 -0.82 6.80
C THR A 121 -9.78 -0.85 7.95
N TYR A 122 -8.60 -0.25 7.76
CA TYR A 122 -7.51 -0.35 8.74
C TYR A 122 -7.40 0.87 9.69
N ALA A 123 -8.22 1.91 9.51
CA ALA A 123 -8.36 3.01 10.47
C ALA A 123 -9.40 2.67 11.56
N ALA A 124 -9.25 1.51 12.19
CA ALA A 124 -10.23 1.01 13.17
C ALA A 124 -10.33 1.95 14.39
N PRO A 125 -11.55 2.26 14.89
CA PRO A 125 -11.74 3.14 16.05
C PRO A 125 -10.98 2.72 17.31
N ALA A 126 -10.71 1.42 17.48
CA ALA A 126 -9.94 0.90 18.61
C ALA A 126 -8.45 1.29 18.56
N MET A 127 -7.90 1.66 17.39
CA MET A 127 -6.50 2.06 17.22
C MET A 127 -6.39 3.58 17.12
N VAL A 128 -6.54 4.26 18.26
CA VAL A 128 -6.73 5.72 18.37
C VAL A 128 -5.71 6.55 17.61
N ALA A 129 -4.43 6.14 17.59
CA ALA A 129 -3.37 6.85 16.88
C ALA A 129 -3.61 6.95 15.36
N ILE A 130 -4.24 5.91 14.78
CA ILE A 130 -4.46 5.77 13.34
C ILE A 130 -5.95 5.82 12.94
N ALA A 131 -6.86 6.02 13.91
CA ALA A 131 -8.30 6.21 13.71
C ALA A 131 -8.62 7.62 13.17
N ASN A 132 -7.92 8.04 12.13
CA ASN A 132 -8.01 9.33 11.47
C ASN A 132 -7.47 9.23 10.03
N GLY A 133 -7.27 10.36 9.34
CA GLY A 133 -6.78 10.38 7.96
C GLY A 133 -5.35 9.85 7.73
N PHE A 134 -4.59 9.54 8.78
CA PHE A 134 -3.21 9.05 8.68
C PHE A 134 -3.09 7.77 7.85
N THR A 135 -3.94 6.76 8.12
CA THR A 135 -3.91 5.48 7.40
C THR A 135 -4.12 5.69 5.91
N MET A 136 -5.13 6.50 5.56
CA MET A 136 -5.43 6.88 4.19
C MET A 136 -4.22 7.53 3.51
N LEU A 137 -3.60 8.51 4.17
CA LEU A 137 -2.42 9.22 3.66
C LEU A 137 -1.25 8.26 3.43
N LEU A 138 -0.93 7.42 4.41
CA LEU A 138 0.18 6.46 4.33
C LEU A 138 -0.03 5.45 3.19
N PHE A 139 -1.27 5.02 2.97
CA PHE A 139 -1.62 4.05 1.93
C PHE A 139 -1.47 4.68 0.53
N PHE A 140 -1.94 5.91 0.33
CA PHE A 140 -1.73 6.62 -0.94
C PHE A 140 -0.27 7.02 -1.20
N ILE A 141 0.51 7.31 -0.16
CA ILE A 141 1.97 7.48 -0.29
C ILE A 141 2.61 6.18 -0.78
N THR A 142 2.15 5.03 -0.29
CA THR A 142 2.65 3.72 -0.73
C THR A 142 2.34 3.49 -2.21
N VAL A 143 1.11 3.80 -2.65
CA VAL A 143 0.72 3.78 -4.07
C VAL A 143 1.66 4.63 -4.91
N TRP A 144 1.97 5.85 -4.46
CA TRP A 144 2.85 6.77 -5.18
C TRP A 144 4.29 6.23 -5.27
N VAL A 145 4.90 5.90 -4.11
CA VAL A 145 6.30 5.46 -4.03
C VAL A 145 6.49 4.14 -4.78
N MET A 146 5.67 3.14 -4.50
CA MET A 146 5.82 1.81 -5.09
C MET A 146 5.43 1.79 -6.58
N GLY A 147 4.42 2.57 -6.97
CA GLY A 147 4.09 2.76 -8.38
C GLY A 147 5.25 3.34 -9.17
N CYS A 148 5.89 4.40 -8.68
CA CYS A 148 7.05 4.98 -9.34
C CYS A 148 8.29 4.05 -9.33
N ALA A 149 8.47 3.27 -8.25
CA ALA A 149 9.59 2.34 -8.10
C ALA A 149 9.50 1.10 -9.01
N ALA A 150 8.28 0.61 -9.25
CA ALA A 150 8.05 -0.60 -10.04
C ALA A 150 8.17 -0.35 -11.57
N ILE A 151 7.82 0.84 -12.04
CA ILE A 151 7.76 1.16 -13.48
C ILE A 151 9.09 0.93 -14.23
N PRO A 152 10.26 1.29 -13.69
CA PRO A 152 11.54 0.97 -14.32
C PRO A 152 11.83 -0.52 -14.48
N LEU A 153 11.22 -1.40 -13.66
CA LEU A 153 11.34 -2.86 -13.82
C LEU A 153 10.64 -3.36 -15.09
N LEU A 154 9.66 -2.62 -15.59
CA LEU A 154 9.00 -2.87 -16.87
C LEU A 154 9.80 -2.32 -18.07
N LYS A 155 11.06 -1.89 -17.87
CA LYS A 155 11.91 -1.26 -18.88
C LYS A 155 11.36 0.07 -19.41
N LEU A 156 10.49 0.73 -18.63
CA LEU A 156 9.97 2.06 -18.92
C LEU A 156 10.85 3.14 -18.29
N ARG A 157 10.93 4.33 -18.93
CA ARG A 157 11.72 5.46 -18.43
C ARG A 157 11.33 5.80 -16.98
N PRO A 158 12.27 5.92 -16.02
CA PRO A 158 11.94 6.23 -14.63
C PRO A 158 11.37 7.64 -14.44
N ALA A 159 10.38 7.78 -13.56
CA ALA A 159 9.85 9.07 -13.12
C ALA A 159 10.61 9.58 -11.87
N VAL A 160 11.93 9.76 -11.99
CA VAL A 160 12.83 10.05 -10.85
C VAL A 160 12.39 11.23 -9.99
N PRO A 161 11.95 12.39 -10.53
CA PRO A 161 11.51 13.51 -9.70
C PRO A 161 10.29 13.16 -8.84
N ALA A 162 9.27 12.53 -9.44
CA ALA A 162 8.07 12.11 -8.73
C ALA A 162 8.39 11.05 -7.66
N LEU A 163 9.30 10.11 -7.97
CA LEU A 163 9.78 9.12 -7.01
C LEU A 163 10.45 9.79 -5.81
N ARG A 164 11.37 10.73 -6.05
CA ARG A 164 12.07 11.46 -4.98
C ARG A 164 11.11 12.25 -4.09
N GLN A 165 10.12 12.92 -4.69
CA GLN A 165 9.07 13.62 -3.94
C GLN A 165 8.28 12.65 -3.06
N GLY A 166 7.85 11.51 -3.61
CA GLY A 166 7.16 10.47 -2.86
C GLY A 166 7.98 9.95 -1.67
N ILE A 167 9.29 9.72 -1.86
CA ILE A 167 10.18 9.27 -0.77
C ILE A 167 10.27 10.32 0.34
N VAL A 168 10.45 11.60 0.00
CA VAL A 168 10.54 12.69 0.98
C VAL A 168 9.23 12.82 1.76
N VAL A 169 8.08 12.78 1.07
CA VAL A 169 6.76 12.82 1.72
C VAL A 169 6.58 11.61 2.63
N CYS A 170 6.99 10.42 2.19
CA CYS A 170 6.91 9.20 3.00
C CYS A 170 7.73 9.32 4.29
N ILE A 171 9.00 9.74 4.20
CA ILE A 171 9.87 9.96 5.36
C ILE A 171 9.26 11.03 6.29
N ALA A 172 8.80 12.15 5.73
CA ALA A 172 8.22 13.24 6.50
C ALA A 172 6.99 12.80 7.29
N VAL A 173 6.07 12.05 6.66
CA VAL A 173 4.86 11.53 7.31
C VAL A 173 5.21 10.48 8.36
N LEU A 174 6.14 9.57 8.07
CA LEU A 174 6.58 8.54 9.02
C LEU A 174 7.26 9.14 10.26
N ILE A 175 7.95 10.28 10.14
CA ILE A 175 8.56 10.99 11.27
C ILE A 175 7.51 11.85 12.00
N ALA A 176 6.69 12.60 11.27
CA ALA A 176 5.72 13.52 11.87
C ALA A 176 4.66 12.78 12.69
N ALA A 177 4.20 11.61 12.25
CA ALA A 177 3.11 10.89 12.92
C ALA A 177 3.45 10.48 14.38
N PRO A 178 4.55 9.77 14.68
CA PRO A 178 4.95 9.49 16.06
C PRO A 178 5.14 10.76 16.90
N LEU A 179 5.69 11.84 16.34
CA LEU A 179 5.87 13.11 17.06
C LEU A 179 4.54 13.74 17.44
N VAL A 180 3.56 13.73 16.54
CA VAL A 180 2.19 14.19 16.84
C VAL A 180 1.56 13.29 17.90
N TRP A 181 1.71 11.97 17.79
CA TRP A 181 1.15 11.03 18.77
C TRP A 181 1.74 11.16 20.18
N LEU A 182 3.00 11.61 20.33
CA LEU A 182 3.59 11.92 21.64
C LEU A 182 2.86 13.06 22.37
N SER A 183 2.23 13.98 21.64
CA SER A 183 1.38 15.03 22.23
C SER A 183 -0.06 14.59 22.50
N GLY A 184 -0.44 13.36 22.12
CA GLY A 184 -1.78 12.82 22.28
C GLY A 184 -2.05 12.21 23.66
N GLY A 185 -3.18 11.52 23.77
CA GLY A 185 -3.54 10.76 24.98
C GLY A 185 -2.69 9.49 25.18
N THR A 186 -2.88 8.80 26.30
CA THR A 186 -2.04 7.67 26.74
C THR A 186 -1.81 6.60 25.66
N VAL A 187 -2.86 6.15 24.97
CA VAL A 187 -2.75 5.12 23.91
C VAL A 187 -1.97 5.61 22.69
N MET A 188 -2.09 6.91 22.34
CA MET A 188 -1.32 7.51 21.26
C MET A 188 0.16 7.60 21.63
N GLN A 189 0.47 8.03 22.86
CA GLN A 189 1.85 8.08 23.36
C GLN A 189 2.49 6.68 23.41
N MET A 190 1.74 5.66 23.84
CA MET A 190 2.20 4.27 23.80
C MET A 190 2.50 3.81 22.37
N THR A 191 1.62 4.13 21.41
CA THR A 191 1.86 3.85 19.98
C THR A 191 3.12 4.55 19.48
N ALA A 192 3.29 5.83 19.79
CA ALA A 192 4.46 6.60 19.38
C ALA A 192 5.77 6.00 19.90
N ARG A 193 5.82 5.67 21.19
CA ARG A 193 7.00 5.05 21.82
C ARG A 193 7.27 3.66 21.25
N SER A 194 6.22 2.87 20.99
CA SER A 194 6.31 1.56 20.35
C SER A 194 6.93 1.65 18.96
N TRP A 195 6.47 2.58 18.12
CA TRP A 195 7.03 2.82 16.79
C TRP A 195 8.48 3.32 16.87
N LEU A 196 8.77 4.32 17.70
CA LEU A 196 10.12 4.90 17.82
C LEU A 196 11.15 3.92 18.35
N ALA A 197 10.74 2.97 19.20
CA ALA A 197 11.59 1.90 19.71
C ALA A 197 11.71 0.70 18.75
N SER A 198 10.85 0.62 17.71
CA SER A 198 10.80 -0.53 16.81
C SER A 198 12.00 -0.54 15.85
N PRO A 199 12.81 -1.62 15.82
CA PRO A 199 13.93 -1.72 14.89
C PRO A 199 13.46 -1.72 13.43
N PHE A 200 12.25 -2.23 13.16
CA PHE A 200 11.66 -2.22 11.82
C PHE A 200 11.30 -0.80 11.36
N TYR A 201 10.84 0.06 12.27
CA TYR A 201 10.58 1.47 11.97
C TYR A 201 11.88 2.20 11.60
N LEU A 202 12.93 2.05 12.43
CA LEU A 202 14.23 2.67 12.15
C LEU A 202 14.83 2.16 10.84
N ALA A 203 14.81 0.84 10.62
CA ALA A 203 15.27 0.23 9.37
C ALA A 203 14.46 0.72 8.16
N SER A 204 13.15 0.95 8.29
CA SER A 204 12.33 1.52 7.22
C SER A 204 12.81 2.91 6.79
N LEU A 205 13.10 3.78 7.76
CA LEU A 205 13.62 5.12 7.50
C LEU A 205 15.00 5.09 6.84
N VAL A 206 15.88 4.19 7.31
CA VAL A 206 17.21 3.99 6.71
C VAL A 206 17.08 3.53 5.26
N CYS A 207 16.23 2.54 4.97
CA CYS A 207 15.99 2.07 3.61
C CYS A 207 15.47 3.19 2.69
N LEU A 208 14.52 4.00 3.16
CA LEU A 208 13.99 5.14 2.40
C LEU A 208 15.06 6.23 2.17
N ALA A 209 15.87 6.54 3.18
CA ALA A 209 16.96 7.51 3.07
C ALA A 209 18.05 7.03 2.09
N LEU A 210 18.45 5.76 2.17
CA LEU A 210 19.39 5.15 1.23
C LEU A 210 18.83 5.14 -0.19
N ALA A 211 17.54 4.85 -0.38
CA ALA A 211 16.89 4.93 -1.68
C ALA A 211 16.90 6.37 -2.23
N PHE A 212 16.66 7.38 -1.39
CA PHE A 212 16.73 8.78 -1.79
C PHE A 212 18.14 9.16 -2.25
N VAL A 213 19.17 8.82 -1.48
CA VAL A 213 20.57 9.09 -1.83
C VAL A 213 20.95 8.34 -3.10
N ALA A 214 20.65 7.04 -3.19
CA ALA A 214 20.91 6.24 -4.38
C ALA A 214 20.22 6.81 -5.63
N SER A 215 19.02 7.38 -5.48
CA SER A 215 18.31 8.00 -6.60
C SER A 215 19.00 9.25 -7.15
N ARG A 216 19.89 9.89 -6.39
CA ARG A 216 20.65 11.11 -6.78
C ARG A 216 21.82 10.80 -7.71
N HIS A 217 22.40 9.61 -7.60
CA HIS A 217 23.52 9.19 -8.45
C HIS A 217 23.00 8.81 -9.85
N GLY A 218 23.64 9.35 -10.90
CA GLY A 218 23.18 9.28 -12.29
C GLY A 218 23.06 7.88 -12.87
N ASP A 219 23.74 6.89 -12.26
CA ASP A 219 23.54 5.46 -12.56
C ASP A 219 22.25 4.97 -11.90
N SER A 220 21.14 5.11 -12.62
CA SER A 220 19.87 4.53 -12.21
C SER A 220 20.02 3.02 -12.08
N ARG A 221 20.14 2.51 -10.85
CA ARG A 221 20.04 1.08 -10.51
C ARG A 221 18.59 0.78 -10.10
N PRO A 222 17.64 0.62 -11.06
CA PRO A 222 16.21 0.53 -10.75
C PRO A 222 15.88 -0.65 -9.84
N LYS A 223 16.59 -1.77 -9.97
CA LYS A 223 16.44 -2.94 -9.10
C LYS A 223 16.82 -2.62 -7.65
N LEU A 224 17.93 -1.92 -7.44
CA LEU A 224 18.37 -1.52 -6.09
C LEU A 224 17.37 -0.55 -5.46
N LEU A 225 16.94 0.46 -6.21
CA LEU A 225 15.92 1.42 -5.74
C LEU A 225 14.63 0.71 -5.38
N PHE A 226 14.15 -0.19 -6.24
CA PHE A 226 12.96 -0.98 -5.97
C PHE A 226 13.10 -1.81 -4.69
N VAL A 227 14.21 -2.54 -4.52
CA VAL A 227 14.44 -3.38 -3.34
C VAL A 227 14.47 -2.54 -2.07
N LEU A 228 15.23 -1.43 -2.05
CA LEU A 228 15.29 -0.55 -0.89
C LEU A 228 13.92 0.03 -0.53
N LEU A 229 13.16 0.49 -1.52
CA LEU A 229 11.83 1.06 -1.30
C LEU A 229 10.81 0.00 -0.89
N PHE A 230 10.82 -1.17 -1.52
CA PHE A 230 9.94 -2.28 -1.16
C PHE A 230 10.20 -2.71 0.28
N VAL A 231 11.45 -2.95 0.65
CA VAL A 231 11.82 -3.30 2.03
C VAL A 231 11.44 -2.19 3.00
N GLY A 232 11.76 -0.93 2.69
CA GLY A 232 11.40 0.20 3.55
C GLY A 232 9.89 0.30 3.80
N VAL A 233 9.09 0.27 2.73
CA VAL A 233 7.63 0.29 2.82
C VAL A 233 7.11 -0.94 3.57
N PHE A 234 7.62 -2.13 3.27
CA PHE A 234 7.21 -3.38 3.92
C PHE A 234 7.46 -3.34 5.43
N LEU A 235 8.66 -2.91 5.86
CA LEU A 235 9.00 -2.74 7.27
C LEU A 235 8.11 -1.70 7.96
N SER A 236 7.82 -0.57 7.29
CA SER A 236 6.88 0.42 7.84
C SER A 236 5.46 -0.15 8.01
N ARG A 237 5.06 -1.08 7.12
CA ARG A 237 3.75 -1.73 7.18
C ARG A 237 3.69 -2.81 8.26
N LEU A 238 4.80 -3.52 8.55
CA LEU A 238 4.92 -4.40 9.73
C LEU A 238 4.70 -3.61 11.01
N VAL A 239 5.35 -2.46 11.16
CA VAL A 239 5.19 -1.59 12.34
C VAL A 239 3.74 -1.09 12.43
N PHE A 240 3.16 -0.69 11.30
CA PHE A 240 1.77 -0.24 11.24
C PHE A 240 0.79 -1.27 11.79
N PHE A 241 0.91 -2.55 11.41
CA PHE A 241 0.01 -3.59 11.90
C PHE A 241 0.37 -4.14 13.27
N GLY A 242 1.66 -4.34 13.57
CA GLY A 242 2.08 -5.08 14.76
C GLY A 242 2.50 -4.25 15.96
N ASP A 243 2.85 -2.97 15.76
CA ASP A 243 3.34 -2.11 16.83
C ASP A 243 2.39 -0.93 17.14
N THR A 244 1.26 -0.82 16.42
CA THR A 244 0.19 0.13 16.73
C THR A 244 -0.67 -0.37 17.90
N VAL A 245 -0.85 0.47 18.93
CA VAL A 245 -1.52 0.05 20.17
C VAL A 245 -3.03 0.23 20.06
N SER A 246 -3.76 -0.84 20.39
CA SER A 246 -5.22 -0.85 20.49
C SER A 246 -5.69 -0.51 21.92
N THR A 247 -6.86 0.10 22.05
CA THR A 247 -7.51 0.37 23.34
C THR A 247 -7.86 -0.90 24.12
N ILE A 248 -7.95 -2.06 23.45
CA ILE A 248 -8.23 -3.36 24.08
C ILE A 248 -7.21 -3.71 25.17
N VAL A 249 -5.96 -3.23 25.05
CA VAL A 249 -4.90 -3.44 26.05
C VAL A 249 -5.28 -2.85 27.43
N ASN A 250 -6.16 -1.85 27.47
CA ASN A 250 -6.62 -1.20 28.71
C ASN A 250 -7.92 -1.80 29.29
N ILE A 251 -8.51 -2.83 28.67
CA ILE A 251 -9.75 -3.48 29.18
C ILE A 251 -9.43 -4.56 30.22
N GLY A 252 -8.14 -4.82 30.47
CA GLY A 252 -7.66 -5.75 31.47
C GLY A 252 -7.09 -7.01 30.82
N HIS A 253 -5.83 -7.31 31.11
CA HIS A 253 -5.37 -8.69 31.05
C HIS A 253 -6.18 -9.47 32.09
N LEU A 254 -7.02 -10.41 31.64
CA LEU A 254 -7.39 -11.52 32.50
C LEU A 254 -6.09 -12.27 32.77
N TYR A 255 -5.56 -12.10 33.99
CA TYR A 255 -4.47 -12.92 34.52
C TYR A 255 -4.86 -14.39 34.48
#